data_AF-A0A9P9WEI8-F1
#
_entry.id   AF-A0A9P9WEI8-F1
#
_cell.length_a   1.000
_cell.length_b   1.000
_cell.length_c   1.000
_cell.angle_alpha   90.00
_cell.angle_beta   90.00
_cell.angle_gamma   90.00
#
_symmetry.space_group_name_H-M   'P 1'
#
loop_
_entity.id
_entity.type
_entity.pdbx_description
1 polymer ?
#
loop_
_entity_poly.entity_id
_entity_poly.type
_entity_poly.pdbx_seq_one_letter_code
_entity_poly.pdbx_strand_id
1 'polypeptide(L)'
;MRSTAFTVILAATASLVAGSPTERNNNINNNARRTVVDYGVKKEGVGARTVEDYGVHNENGGRVFRRGNIEIIDLGVRDLPKGDLLEARTTDGISSCGSKWMPIWNQQWGMGYDAAVNEYCYHVTHSFDGKATVIGPGQYHAALVKDGYTLKDKIPAAVDFEIHNKMGDGSHTPNEDDCKTYLKKMQQTGQSCYGKNNIDTKGGTWQVGAEKVSYHGLPQALV
;
A
#
# COMPACT_ATOMS: atom_id res chain seq x y z
N MET A 1 20.65 55.40 60.04
CA MET A 1 20.59 56.52 59.07
C MET A 1 21.73 56.38 58.07
N ARG A 2 21.44 55.93 56.85
CA ARG A 2 22.05 56.44 55.59
C ARG A 2 21.29 55.83 54.42
N SER A 3 20.94 56.73 53.51
CA SER A 3 20.06 56.62 52.37
C SER A 3 20.87 56.29 51.12
N THR A 4 20.33 55.47 50.23
CA THR A 4 20.76 55.41 48.83
C THR A 4 19.55 55.09 47.95
N ALA A 5 19.28 56.00 47.00
CA ALA A 5 18.23 55.98 45.99
C ALA A 5 18.36 54.77 45.04
N PHE A 6 17.29 54.07 44.64
CA PHE A 6 16.24 54.41 43.66
C PHE A 6 16.74 54.73 42.25
N THR A 7 16.79 53.70 41.40
CA THR A 7 16.60 53.82 39.95
C THR A 7 15.54 52.81 39.52
N VAL A 8 14.45 53.34 39.00
CA VAL A 8 13.31 52.62 38.40
C VAL A 8 13.67 52.27 36.96
N ILE A 9 13.54 51.00 36.57
CA ILE A 9 13.46 50.61 35.16
C ILE A 9 12.07 50.02 34.93
N LEU A 10 11.36 50.67 34.01
CA LEU A 10 9.98 50.43 33.61
C LEU A 10 9.83 49.03 32.98
N ALA A 11 8.84 48.28 33.44
CA ALA A 11 8.37 47.06 32.80
C ALA A 11 7.47 47.39 31.61
N ALA A 12 7.68 46.72 30.49
CA ALA A 12 6.70 46.61 29.41
C ALA A 12 6.42 45.13 29.14
N THR A 13 5.34 44.64 29.73
CA THR A 13 4.74 43.35 29.45
C THR A 13 3.87 43.48 28.20
N ALA A 14 4.23 42.79 27.13
CA ALA A 14 3.34 42.55 25.99
C ALA A 14 2.90 41.08 26.02
N SER A 15 1.68 40.86 26.50
CA SER A 15 0.94 39.61 26.29
C SER A 15 0.48 39.56 24.83
N LEU A 16 0.79 38.48 24.12
CA LEU A 16 0.16 38.16 22.85
C LEU A 16 -0.73 36.92 23.04
N VAL A 17 -2.03 37.20 22.99
CA VAL A 17 -3.14 36.28 23.09
C VAL A 17 -3.25 35.46 21.80
N ALA A 18 -3.62 34.19 21.97
CA ALA A 18 -3.97 33.24 20.92
C ALA A 18 -5.11 33.73 20.01
N GLY A 19 -5.01 33.43 18.73
CA GLY A 19 -6.09 33.59 17.75
C GLY A 19 -5.73 32.95 16.41
N SER A 20 -6.20 31.72 16.18
CA SER A 20 -6.52 31.19 14.85
C SER A 20 -7.91 31.73 14.48
N PRO A 21 -8.19 32.20 13.24
CA PRO A 21 -8.61 31.26 12.19
C PRO A 21 -8.19 31.64 10.75
N THR A 22 -7.82 30.60 10.00
CA THR A 22 -8.18 30.35 8.59
C THR A 22 -7.99 31.47 7.56
N GLU A 23 -6.94 31.36 6.75
CA GLU A 23 -7.02 31.72 5.33
C GLU A 23 -6.67 30.51 4.48
N ARG A 24 -7.71 29.97 3.84
CA ARG A 24 -7.62 28.98 2.77
C ARG A 24 -6.92 29.65 1.58
N ASN A 25 -5.66 29.31 1.34
CA ASN A 25 -5.12 29.45 -0.01
C ASN A 25 -5.46 28.19 -0.80
N ASN A 26 -6.70 28.15 -1.30
CA ASN A 26 -7.15 27.17 -2.29
C ASN A 26 -6.50 27.53 -3.63
N ASN A 27 -5.29 27.08 -3.86
CA ASN A 27 -4.75 26.97 -5.20
C ASN A 27 -3.85 25.74 -5.33
N ILE A 28 -4.47 24.57 -5.17
CA ILE A 28 -3.85 23.28 -5.48
C ILE A 28 -3.93 23.09 -6.99
N ASN A 29 -3.05 23.76 -7.73
CA ASN A 29 -2.66 23.33 -9.07
C ASN A 29 -1.51 22.32 -8.93
N ASN A 30 -1.81 21.13 -8.39
CA ASN A 30 -0.83 20.05 -8.16
C ASN A 30 -0.69 19.11 -9.37
N ASN A 31 -0.76 19.61 -10.61
CA ASN A 31 -0.32 18.87 -11.80
C ASN A 31 1.21 18.96 -11.98
N ALA A 32 1.97 18.84 -10.88
CA ALA A 32 3.41 18.82 -10.95
C ALA A 32 3.88 17.45 -11.43
N ARG A 33 4.01 17.28 -12.74
CA ARG A 33 4.72 16.16 -13.38
C ARG A 33 6.12 16.09 -12.78
N ARG A 34 6.39 15.07 -11.95
CA ARG A 34 7.72 14.83 -11.37
C ARG A 34 8.30 13.57 -11.99
N THR A 35 9.49 13.70 -12.57
CA THR A 35 10.28 12.57 -13.04
C THR A 35 10.88 11.88 -11.83
N VAL A 36 10.30 10.75 -11.42
CA VAL A 36 10.90 9.87 -10.40
C VAL A 36 11.78 8.85 -11.12
N VAL A 37 13.03 8.71 -10.69
CA VAL A 37 13.96 7.72 -11.23
C VAL A 37 13.70 6.39 -10.50
N ASP A 38 13.08 5.43 -11.21
CA ASP A 38 12.87 4.06 -10.75
C ASP A 38 14.19 3.27 -10.80
N TYR A 39 14.61 2.72 -9.66
CA TYR A 39 15.73 1.76 -9.57
C TYR A 39 15.21 0.31 -9.56
N GLY A 40 14.19 0.04 -10.38
CA GLY A 40 13.45 -1.22 -10.41
C GLY A 40 14.33 -2.46 -10.33
N VAL A 41 13.74 -3.54 -9.79
CA VAL A 41 14.35 -4.87 -9.59
C VAL A 41 15.46 -5.12 -10.60
N LYS A 42 16.72 -5.03 -10.16
CA LYS A 42 17.89 -5.30 -11.00
C LYS A 42 17.84 -6.76 -11.45
N LYS A 43 17.26 -7.01 -12.62
CA LYS A 43 17.71 -8.11 -13.47
C LYS A 43 18.99 -7.62 -14.11
N GLU A 44 20.09 -8.33 -13.88
CA GLU A 44 21.33 -8.09 -14.62
C GLU A 44 21.00 -8.05 -16.12
N GLY A 45 21.28 -6.91 -16.76
CA GLY A 45 21.20 -6.75 -18.22
C GLY A 45 19.95 -6.11 -18.82
N VAL A 46 18.98 -5.57 -18.04
CA VAL A 46 17.87 -4.79 -18.61
C VAL A 46 17.95 -3.34 -18.14
N GLY A 47 18.16 -2.42 -19.08
CA GLY A 47 18.28 -0.98 -18.81
C GLY A 47 17.10 -0.42 -18.03
N ALA A 48 17.36 0.62 -17.24
CA ALA A 48 16.36 1.35 -16.46
C ALA A 48 15.11 1.63 -17.31
N ARG A 49 13.94 1.15 -16.85
CA ARG A 49 12.67 1.47 -17.48
C ARG A 49 12.20 2.81 -16.94
N THR A 50 11.90 3.75 -17.82
CA THR A 50 11.26 5.01 -17.44
C THR A 50 9.83 4.72 -16.99
N VAL A 51 9.56 4.94 -15.71
CA VAL A 51 8.21 4.92 -15.13
C VAL A 51 7.66 6.33 -15.27
N GLU A 52 6.59 6.51 -16.04
CA GLU A 52 5.87 7.78 -16.10
C GLU A 52 4.82 7.80 -15.01
N ASP A 53 5.07 8.58 -13.98
CA ASP A 53 4.17 8.75 -12.85
C ASP A 53 3.14 9.85 -13.13
N TYR A 54 1.88 9.43 -13.30
CA TYR A 54 0.73 10.29 -13.47
C TYR A 54 -0.11 10.23 -12.20
N GLY A 55 0.37 10.80 -11.09
CA GLY A 55 -0.36 10.97 -9.83
C GLY A 55 -1.64 11.82 -9.94
N VAL A 56 -2.54 11.42 -10.83
CA VAL A 56 -3.86 11.98 -11.07
C VAL A 56 -4.77 11.36 -10.03
N HIS A 57 -5.40 12.19 -9.22
CA HIS A 57 -6.51 11.76 -8.39
C HIS A 57 -7.63 11.28 -9.31
N ASN A 58 -8.02 10.01 -9.21
CA ASN A 58 -9.28 9.59 -9.80
C ASN A 58 -10.43 10.23 -9.02
N GLU A 59 -11.62 10.26 -9.62
CA GLU A 59 -12.85 10.82 -9.03
C GLU A 59 -13.24 10.20 -7.67
N ASN A 60 -12.60 9.09 -7.27
CA ASN A 60 -12.77 8.37 -6.01
C ASN A 60 -11.59 8.56 -5.02
N GLY A 61 -10.68 9.49 -5.29
CA GLY A 61 -9.55 9.85 -4.41
C GLY A 61 -8.31 8.97 -4.50
N GLY A 62 -8.29 7.95 -5.37
CA GLY A 62 -7.12 7.09 -5.61
C GLY A 62 -6.07 7.74 -6.51
N ARG A 63 -4.80 7.41 -6.31
CA ARG A 63 -3.66 7.87 -7.14
C ARG A 63 -3.29 6.78 -8.14
N VAL A 64 -3.04 7.16 -9.39
CA VAL A 64 -2.65 6.23 -10.45
C VAL A 64 -1.14 6.25 -10.66
N PHE A 65 -0.53 5.08 -10.77
CA PHE A 65 0.90 4.91 -11.05
C PHE A 65 1.08 3.99 -12.25
N ARG A 66 2.03 4.29 -13.14
CA ARG A 66 2.30 3.46 -14.32
C ARG A 66 3.73 2.98 -14.39
N ARG A 67 3.93 1.66 -14.29
CA ARG A 67 5.24 1.02 -14.45
C ARG A 67 5.29 0.26 -15.77
N GLY A 68 5.75 0.94 -16.81
CA GLY A 68 5.64 0.42 -18.18
C GLY A 68 4.17 0.32 -18.59
N ASN A 69 3.69 -0.91 -18.84
CA ASN A 69 2.30 -1.18 -19.22
C ASN A 69 1.40 -1.59 -18.05
N ILE A 70 1.92 -1.56 -16.81
CA ILE A 70 1.17 -1.90 -15.60
C ILE A 70 0.63 -0.63 -14.97
N GLU A 71 -0.63 -0.65 -14.55
CA GLU A 71 -1.26 0.44 -13.82
C GLU A 71 -1.53 0.00 -12.37
N ILE A 72 -1.10 0.79 -11.39
CA ILE A 72 -1.40 0.62 -9.98
C ILE A 72 -2.31 1.77 -9.55
N ILE A 73 -3.50 1.44 -9.06
CA ILE A 73 -4.41 2.42 -8.46
C ILE A 73 -4.26 2.31 -6.94
N ASP A 74 -3.50 3.22 -6.36
CA ASP A 74 -3.33 3.34 -4.91
C ASP A 74 -4.56 4.03 -4.30
N LEU A 75 -5.27 3.31 -3.45
CA LEU A 75 -6.46 3.79 -2.76
C LEU A 75 -6.13 4.43 -1.41
N GLY A 76 -4.85 4.40 -1.01
CA GLY A 76 -4.32 5.01 0.20
C GLY A 76 -4.60 4.22 1.47
N VAL A 77 -4.23 4.83 2.60
CA VAL A 77 -4.52 4.33 3.94
C VAL A 77 -5.90 4.83 4.40
N ARG A 78 -6.70 3.93 4.96
CA ARG A 78 -8.09 4.16 5.39
C ARG A 78 -8.37 3.45 6.70
N ASP A 79 -9.38 3.89 7.42
CA ASP A 79 -9.79 3.23 8.66
C ASP A 79 -10.51 1.90 8.37
N LEU A 80 -10.21 0.87 9.15
CA LEU A 80 -10.89 -0.43 9.06
C LEU A 80 -12.36 -0.29 9.46
N PRO A 81 -13.29 -0.94 8.74
CA PRO A 81 -14.68 -1.03 9.16
C PRO A 81 -14.81 -1.62 10.57
N LYS A 82 -15.70 -1.07 11.39
CA LYS A 82 -16.03 -1.63 12.72
C LYS A 82 -16.63 -3.02 12.55
N GLY A 83 -15.82 -4.06 12.74
CA GLY A 83 -16.19 -5.47 12.53
C GLY A 83 -15.09 -6.33 11.92
N ASP A 84 -14.10 -5.72 11.25
CA ASP A 84 -12.92 -6.43 10.70
C ASP A 84 -11.82 -6.70 11.74
N LEU A 85 -12.05 -6.29 12.99
CA LEU A 85 -11.27 -6.68 14.15
C LEU A 85 -11.65 -8.13 14.52
N LEU A 86 -11.08 -9.09 13.80
CA LEU A 86 -11.32 -10.51 14.00
C LEU A 86 -10.85 -10.99 15.39
N GLU A 87 -11.50 -12.02 15.92
CA GLU A 87 -11.10 -12.69 17.15
C GLU A 87 -9.72 -13.35 17.00
N ALA A 88 -8.80 -13.03 17.92
CA ALA A 88 -7.40 -13.43 17.85
C ALA A 88 -7.20 -14.93 17.56
N ARG A 89 -6.63 -15.26 16.39
CA ARG A 89 -6.10 -16.61 16.10
C ARG A 89 -4.59 -16.61 16.24
N THR A 90 -4.06 -17.50 17.07
CA THR A 90 -2.67 -17.47 17.56
C THR A 90 -1.57 -17.86 16.54
N THR A 91 -1.89 -18.15 15.27
CA THR A 91 -0.93 -18.71 14.31
C THR A 91 -0.95 -18.02 12.95
N ASP A 92 0.23 -17.85 12.35
CA ASP A 92 0.38 -17.41 10.96
C ASP A 92 -0.25 -18.42 10.00
N GLY A 93 -0.97 -17.94 8.99
CA GLY A 93 -1.59 -18.84 8.03
C GLY A 93 -2.56 -18.20 7.06
N ILE A 94 -3.02 -19.00 6.10
CA ILE A 94 -4.08 -18.62 5.18
C ILE A 94 -5.41 -18.62 5.93
N SER A 95 -6.07 -17.46 6.04
CA SER A 95 -7.41 -17.37 6.64
C SER A 95 -8.54 -17.57 5.62
N SER A 96 -8.27 -17.28 4.35
CA SER A 96 -9.26 -17.37 3.27
C SER A 96 -8.56 -17.45 1.91
N CYS A 97 -9.27 -17.96 0.91
CA CYS A 97 -8.86 -17.92 -0.48
C CYS A 97 -9.85 -17.09 -1.30
N GLY A 98 -9.36 -16.44 -2.36
CA GLY A 98 -10.23 -15.80 -3.34
C GLY A 98 -11.09 -16.79 -4.14
N SER A 99 -11.93 -16.25 -5.01
CA SER A 99 -12.87 -17.05 -5.82
C SER A 99 -12.36 -17.31 -7.25
N LYS A 100 -11.40 -16.52 -7.74
CA LYS A 100 -10.89 -16.56 -9.11
C LYS A 100 -9.50 -17.16 -9.18
N TRP A 101 -9.23 -17.97 -10.21
CA TRP A 101 -7.92 -18.56 -10.44
C TRP A 101 -7.08 -17.67 -11.35
N MET A 102 -5.86 -17.36 -10.92
CA MET A 102 -4.86 -16.65 -11.70
C MET A 102 -3.59 -17.53 -11.84
N PRO A 103 -2.98 -17.64 -13.02
CA PRO A 103 -1.69 -18.31 -13.17
C PRO A 103 -0.66 -17.70 -12.22
N ILE A 104 0.14 -18.54 -11.57
CA ILE A 104 1.20 -18.07 -10.66
C ILE A 104 2.27 -17.30 -11.44
N TRP A 105 2.73 -17.92 -12.53
CA TRP A 105 3.78 -17.40 -13.39
C TRP A 105 3.21 -16.66 -14.59
N ASN A 106 4.01 -15.74 -15.13
CA ASN A 106 3.71 -15.07 -16.39
C ASN A 106 3.52 -16.08 -17.52
N GLN A 107 2.48 -15.87 -18.31
CA GLN A 107 2.14 -16.62 -19.51
C GLN A 107 2.41 -15.77 -20.75
N GLN A 108 2.40 -16.39 -21.93
CA GLN A 108 2.55 -15.65 -23.20
C GLN A 108 1.45 -14.59 -23.40
N TRP A 109 0.27 -14.81 -22.83
CA TRP A 109 -0.91 -13.96 -23.00
C TRP A 109 -1.18 -13.03 -21.81
N GLY A 110 -0.34 -13.02 -20.77
CA GLY A 110 -0.57 -12.18 -19.60
C GLY A 110 0.32 -12.51 -18.42
N MET A 111 0.48 -11.53 -17.53
CA MET A 111 1.22 -11.67 -16.29
C MET A 111 0.42 -12.44 -15.23
N GLY A 112 1.16 -13.14 -14.37
CA GLY A 112 0.61 -13.95 -13.30
C GLY A 112 0.64 -13.26 -11.93
N TYR A 113 0.16 -13.98 -10.93
CA TYR A 113 0.04 -13.50 -9.55
C TYR A 113 1.39 -13.09 -8.96
N ASP A 114 2.48 -13.81 -9.24
CA ASP A 114 3.81 -13.50 -8.70
C ASP A 114 4.28 -12.10 -9.14
N ALA A 115 4.04 -11.74 -10.40
CA ALA A 115 4.37 -10.42 -10.92
C ALA A 115 3.52 -9.33 -10.24
N ALA A 116 2.22 -9.57 -10.03
CA ALA A 116 1.35 -8.62 -9.35
C ALA A 116 1.81 -8.35 -7.91
N VAL A 117 2.22 -9.40 -7.18
CA VAL A 117 2.78 -9.28 -5.84
C VAL A 117 4.07 -8.46 -5.84
N ASN A 118 4.97 -8.69 -6.81
CA ASN A 118 6.22 -7.94 -6.88
C ASN A 118 5.98 -6.45 -7.12
N GLU A 119 5.03 -6.09 -8.00
CA GLU A 119 4.67 -4.69 -8.25
C GLU A 119 4.04 -4.02 -7.04
N TYR A 120 3.06 -4.69 -6.41
CA TYR A 120 2.39 -4.17 -5.22
C TYR A 120 3.35 -3.98 -4.04
N CYS A 121 4.15 -5.00 -3.73
CA CYS A 121 5.09 -4.93 -2.61
C CYS A 121 6.16 -3.88 -2.83
N TYR A 122 6.66 -3.71 -4.05
CA TYR A 122 7.58 -2.62 -4.37
C TYR A 122 6.91 -1.25 -4.14
N HIS A 123 5.69 -1.08 -4.65
CA HIS A 123 4.91 0.16 -4.52
C HIS A 123 4.67 0.55 -3.05
N VAL A 124 4.19 -0.38 -2.23
CA VAL A 124 3.84 -0.07 -0.83
C VAL A 124 5.08 0.23 0.03
N THR A 125 6.27 -0.25 -0.34
CA THR A 125 7.53 0.01 0.37
C THR A 125 8.38 1.13 -0.22
N HIS A 126 8.09 1.56 -1.44
CA HIS A 126 8.79 2.64 -2.15
C HIS A 126 7.77 3.63 -2.71
N SER A 127 6.94 4.20 -1.82
CA SER A 127 5.91 5.15 -2.21
C SER A 127 6.51 6.46 -2.78
N PHE A 128 5.65 7.42 -3.16
CA PHE A 128 6.01 8.69 -3.83
C PHE A 128 7.23 9.45 -3.27
N ASP A 129 7.50 9.35 -1.97
CA ASP A 129 8.62 10.03 -1.31
C ASP A 129 9.86 9.13 -1.10
N GLY A 130 9.87 7.96 -1.74
CA GLY A 130 10.88 6.92 -1.58
C GLY A 130 10.79 6.19 -0.25
N LYS A 131 9.68 6.32 0.50
CA LYS A 131 9.49 5.66 1.79
C LYS A 131 8.38 4.64 1.76
N ALA A 132 8.43 3.72 2.72
CA ALA A 132 7.37 2.77 2.94
C ALA A 132 6.11 3.44 3.48
N THR A 133 4.96 2.91 3.07
CA THR A 133 3.66 3.28 3.61
C THR A 133 3.59 2.88 5.08
N VAL A 134 3.14 3.80 5.94
CA VAL A 134 2.86 3.52 7.35
C VAL A 134 1.37 3.35 7.54
N ILE A 135 0.95 2.21 8.09
CA ILE A 135 -0.45 1.85 8.32
C ILE A 135 -0.71 1.95 9.82
N GLY A 136 -1.48 2.94 10.24
CA GLY A 136 -1.79 3.16 11.66
C GLY A 136 -2.63 2.05 12.28
N PRO A 137 -2.80 2.06 13.61
CA PRO A 137 -3.62 1.08 14.32
C PRO A 137 -5.08 1.18 13.85
N GLY A 138 -5.70 0.02 13.58
CA GLY A 138 -7.07 -0.03 13.07
C GLY A 138 -7.23 0.52 11.64
N GLN A 139 -6.15 0.58 10.86
CA GLN A 139 -6.17 1.07 9.47
C GLN A 139 -5.75 -0.02 8.49
N TYR A 140 -6.01 0.24 7.21
CA TYR A 140 -5.52 -0.59 6.11
C TYR A 140 -5.06 0.25 4.94
N HIS A 141 -4.11 -0.27 4.17
CA HIS A 141 -3.75 0.25 2.86
C HIS A 141 -4.38 -0.63 1.78
N ALA A 142 -4.90 -0.03 0.70
CA ALA A 142 -5.43 -0.75 -0.45
C ALA A 142 -4.84 -0.26 -1.77
N ALA A 143 -4.62 -1.16 -2.73
CA ALA A 143 -4.27 -0.82 -4.10
C ALA A 143 -4.73 -1.88 -5.09
N LEU A 144 -5.11 -1.44 -6.29
CA LEU A 144 -5.45 -2.32 -7.40
C LEU A 144 -4.29 -2.35 -8.39
N VAL A 145 -3.73 -3.54 -8.65
CA VAL A 145 -2.72 -3.72 -9.72
C VAL A 145 -3.42 -4.32 -10.95
N LYS A 146 -3.39 -3.59 -12.07
CA LYS A 146 -4.11 -3.96 -13.30
C LYS A 146 -3.25 -3.73 -14.54
N ASP A 147 -3.85 -4.02 -15.70
CA ASP A 147 -3.28 -3.90 -17.04
C ASP A 147 -2.12 -4.88 -17.31
N GLY A 148 -2.37 -5.83 -18.22
CA GLY A 148 -1.42 -6.88 -18.59
C GLY A 148 -1.51 -8.15 -17.74
N TYR A 149 -2.41 -8.22 -16.75
CA TYR A 149 -2.68 -9.43 -15.96
C TYR A 149 -3.88 -10.21 -16.52
N THR A 150 -3.86 -11.52 -16.34
CA THR A 150 -4.95 -12.40 -16.78
C THR A 150 -5.29 -13.45 -15.75
N LEU A 151 -6.58 -13.74 -15.59
CA LEU A 151 -7.04 -14.94 -14.91
C LEU A 151 -6.81 -16.17 -15.81
N LYS A 152 -7.20 -17.33 -15.29
CA LYS A 152 -7.41 -18.53 -16.09
C LYS A 152 -8.32 -18.21 -17.30
N ASP A 153 -8.09 -18.93 -18.39
CA ASP A 153 -8.83 -18.78 -19.66
C ASP A 153 -8.65 -17.41 -20.35
N LYS A 154 -7.53 -16.72 -20.05
CA LYS A 154 -7.10 -15.48 -20.71
C LYS A 154 -8.05 -14.29 -20.46
N ILE A 155 -8.82 -14.34 -19.39
CA ILE A 155 -9.72 -13.25 -18.99
C ILE A 155 -8.87 -12.09 -18.45
N PRO A 156 -8.98 -10.86 -18.98
CA PRO A 156 -8.30 -9.69 -18.43
C PRO A 156 -8.59 -9.51 -16.94
N ALA A 157 -7.56 -9.17 -16.17
CA ALA A 157 -7.62 -9.22 -14.72
C ALA A 157 -6.95 -8.03 -14.05
N ALA A 158 -7.33 -7.85 -12.79
CA ALA A 158 -6.59 -7.08 -11.81
C ALA A 158 -6.39 -7.93 -10.55
N VAL A 159 -5.49 -7.50 -9.68
CA VAL A 159 -5.35 -8.05 -8.33
C VAL A 159 -5.57 -6.93 -7.33
N ASP A 160 -6.57 -7.12 -6.49
CA ASP A 160 -6.87 -6.23 -5.38
C ASP A 160 -6.00 -6.60 -4.19
N PHE A 161 -5.17 -5.67 -3.74
CA PHE A 161 -4.25 -5.87 -2.63
C PHE A 161 -4.60 -4.98 -1.46
N GLU A 162 -4.59 -5.58 -0.28
CA GLU A 162 -4.76 -4.83 0.97
C GLU A 162 -3.78 -5.31 2.04
N ILE A 163 -3.35 -4.40 2.90
CA ILE A 163 -2.63 -4.73 4.14
C ILE A 163 -3.40 -4.10 5.28
N HIS A 164 -3.93 -4.94 6.18
CA HIS A 164 -4.68 -4.49 7.35
C HIS A 164 -3.78 -4.50 8.57
N ASN A 165 -3.74 -3.40 9.31
CA ASN A 165 -3.20 -3.33 10.67
C ASN A 165 -4.36 -3.33 11.67
N LYS A 166 -4.62 -4.50 12.25
CA LYS A 166 -5.70 -4.74 13.21
C LYS A 166 -5.25 -4.52 14.66
N MET A 167 -4.00 -4.10 14.89
CA MET A 167 -3.51 -3.81 16.24
C MET A 167 -4.28 -2.64 16.85
N GLY A 168 -4.59 -2.74 18.15
CA GLY A 168 -5.19 -1.64 18.90
C GLY A 168 -4.21 -0.50 19.16
N ASP A 169 -2.91 -0.80 19.10
CA ASP A 169 -1.81 0.14 19.24
C ASP A 169 -0.65 -0.23 18.29
N GLY A 170 0.14 0.77 17.91
CA GLY A 170 1.30 0.59 17.03
C GLY A 170 0.97 0.63 15.54
N SER A 171 1.92 1.17 14.79
CA SER A 171 1.85 1.24 13.33
C SER A 171 2.52 0.03 12.69
N HIS A 172 2.03 -0.38 11.54
CA HIS A 172 2.66 -1.38 10.68
C HIS A 172 3.30 -0.69 9.48
N THR A 173 4.58 -0.96 9.25
CA THR A 173 5.33 -0.48 8.08
C THR A 173 5.79 -1.72 7.31
N PRO A 174 5.21 -2.02 6.14
CA PRO A 174 5.58 -3.21 5.39
C PRO A 174 7.05 -3.18 4.97
N ASN A 175 7.72 -4.32 5.12
CA ASN A 175 8.98 -4.61 4.46
C ASN A 175 8.71 -5.35 3.14
N GLU A 176 9.53 -5.12 2.10
CA GLU A 176 9.28 -5.66 0.76
C GLU A 176 9.38 -7.18 0.74
N ASP A 177 10.38 -7.75 1.41
CA ASP A 177 10.62 -9.19 1.45
C ASP A 177 9.53 -9.92 2.24
N ASP A 178 9.11 -9.36 3.38
CA ASP A 178 8.01 -9.90 4.17
C ASP A 178 6.67 -9.80 3.42
N CYS A 179 6.39 -8.64 2.80
CA CYS A 179 5.21 -8.46 1.95
C CYS A 179 5.14 -9.53 0.86
N LYS A 180 6.25 -9.73 0.13
CA LYS A 180 6.34 -10.77 -0.90
C LYS A 180 6.17 -12.15 -0.27
N THR A 181 6.85 -12.44 0.84
CA THR A 181 6.81 -13.75 1.49
C THR A 181 5.39 -14.12 1.88
N TYR A 182 4.67 -13.22 2.57
CA TYR A 182 3.31 -13.47 3.04
C TYR A 182 2.32 -13.60 1.88
N LEU A 183 2.37 -12.71 0.88
CA LEU A 183 1.48 -12.81 -0.28
C LEU A 183 1.79 -14.06 -1.13
N LYS A 184 3.05 -14.47 -1.23
CA LYS A 184 3.45 -15.66 -1.99
C LYS A 184 3.19 -16.97 -1.25
N LYS A 185 2.95 -16.96 0.07
CA LYS A 185 2.52 -18.17 0.81
C LYS A 185 1.27 -18.79 0.21
N MET A 186 0.34 -17.97 -0.30
CA MET A 186 -0.93 -18.44 -0.87
C MET A 186 -0.77 -19.23 -2.18
N GLN A 187 0.36 -19.09 -2.87
CA GLN A 187 0.66 -19.82 -4.11
C GLN A 187 1.64 -20.99 -3.91
N GLN A 188 2.02 -21.30 -2.67
CA GLN A 188 2.94 -22.42 -2.42
C GLN A 188 2.25 -23.77 -2.59
N THR A 189 2.96 -24.74 -3.16
CA THR A 189 2.49 -26.12 -3.31
C THR A 189 2.01 -26.68 -1.98
N GLY A 190 0.82 -27.30 -1.99
CA GLY A 190 0.22 -27.92 -0.80
C GLY A 190 -0.63 -26.96 0.06
N GLN A 191 -0.69 -25.68 -0.29
CA GLN A 191 -1.56 -24.72 0.39
C GLN A 191 -2.99 -24.75 -0.16
N SER A 192 -3.95 -24.30 0.65
CA SER A 192 -5.39 -24.33 0.31
C SER A 192 -5.76 -23.46 -0.90
N CYS A 193 -5.01 -22.39 -1.17
CA CYS A 193 -5.25 -21.51 -2.31
C CYS A 193 -4.47 -21.89 -3.58
N TYR A 194 -3.65 -22.94 -3.53
CA TYR A 194 -2.85 -23.43 -4.66
C TYR A 194 -3.61 -24.47 -5.48
N GLY A 195 -3.65 -24.26 -6.80
CA GLY A 195 -4.29 -25.17 -7.75
C GLY A 195 -3.28 -26.12 -8.40
N LYS A 196 -3.21 -27.35 -7.88
CA LYS A 196 -2.24 -28.36 -8.34
C LYS A 196 -2.33 -28.71 -9.83
N ASN A 197 -3.53 -28.60 -10.42
CA ASN A 197 -3.75 -29.06 -11.79
C ASN A 197 -3.28 -28.05 -12.85
N ASN A 198 -3.41 -26.74 -12.60
CA ASN A 198 -3.04 -25.71 -13.58
C ASN A 198 -1.88 -24.82 -13.12
N ILE A 199 -1.32 -25.07 -11.93
CA ILE A 199 -0.27 -24.23 -11.33
C ILE A 199 -0.73 -22.77 -11.24
N ASP A 200 -1.95 -22.61 -10.72
CA ASP A 200 -2.64 -21.34 -10.48
C ASP A 200 -2.86 -21.12 -8.97
N THR A 201 -3.22 -19.89 -8.61
CA THR A 201 -3.60 -19.52 -7.25
C THR A 201 -4.91 -18.76 -7.25
N LYS A 202 -5.68 -18.94 -6.19
CA LYS A 202 -6.85 -18.12 -5.88
C LYS A 202 -6.48 -16.79 -5.22
N GLY A 203 -5.20 -16.59 -4.89
CA GLY A 203 -4.82 -15.60 -3.89
C GLY A 203 -5.58 -15.83 -2.59
N GLY A 204 -5.80 -14.78 -1.80
CA GLY A 204 -6.50 -14.89 -0.52
C GLY A 204 -6.00 -13.91 0.52
N THR A 205 -6.08 -14.33 1.77
CA THR A 205 -5.59 -13.58 2.92
C THR A 205 -4.61 -14.42 3.73
N TRP A 206 -3.42 -13.86 3.97
CA TRP A 206 -2.45 -14.37 4.93
C TRP A 206 -2.50 -13.55 6.22
N GLN A 207 -2.73 -14.21 7.36
CA GLN A 207 -2.67 -13.61 8.69
C GLN A 207 -1.26 -13.76 9.26
N VAL A 208 -0.75 -12.69 9.87
CA VAL A 208 0.54 -12.64 10.57
C VAL A 208 0.26 -12.36 12.05
N GLY A 209 0.73 -13.25 12.92
CA GLY A 209 0.81 -13.17 14.37
C GLY A 209 -0.49 -12.79 15.06
N ALA A 210 -1.17 -13.72 15.72
CA ALA A 210 -2.39 -13.42 16.50
C ALA A 210 -3.46 -12.59 15.74
N GLU A 211 -3.46 -12.60 14.40
CA GLU A 211 -4.25 -11.74 13.51
C GLU A 211 -4.03 -10.23 13.65
N LYS A 212 -2.83 -9.81 14.05
CA LYS A 212 -2.47 -8.39 14.20
C LYS A 212 -2.34 -7.69 12.85
N VAL A 213 -1.82 -8.38 11.84
CA VAL A 213 -1.65 -7.86 10.49
C VAL A 213 -2.12 -8.90 9.49
N SER A 214 -2.80 -8.49 8.43
CA SER A 214 -3.17 -9.39 7.35
C SER A 214 -2.87 -8.82 5.98
N TYR A 215 -2.39 -9.69 5.09
CA TYR A 215 -2.02 -9.39 3.72
C TYR A 215 -3.01 -10.06 2.78
N HIS A 216 -3.67 -9.27 1.96
CA HIS A 216 -4.70 -9.71 1.02
C HIS A 216 -4.19 -9.51 -0.40
N GLY A 217 -4.42 -10.51 -1.27
CA GLY A 217 -4.16 -10.41 -2.70
C GLY A 217 -5.20 -11.23 -3.43
N LEU A 218 -6.20 -10.57 -4.01
CA LEU A 218 -7.39 -11.20 -4.56
C LEU A 218 -7.49 -10.92 -6.07
N PRO A 219 -7.24 -11.92 -6.93
CA PRO A 219 -7.47 -11.79 -8.36
C PRO A 219 -8.95 -11.53 -8.67
N GLN A 220 -9.22 -10.58 -9.54
CA GLN A 220 -10.55 -10.22 -10.02
C GLN A 220 -10.55 -10.10 -11.54
N ALA A 221 -11.70 -10.38 -12.15
CA ALA A 221 -11.90 -10.11 -13.57
C ALA A 221 -12.13 -8.61 -13.77
N LEU A 222 -11.51 -8.04 -14.80
CA LEU A 222 -11.89 -6.73 -15.31
C LEU A 222 -13.13 -6.94 -16.20
N VAL A 223 -14.31 -6.74 -15.62
CA VAL A 223 -15.59 -6.69 -16.34
C VAL A 223 -15.85 -5.29 -16.87
#